data_AF-A0A5J4VYA2-F1
#
_entry.id   AF-A0A5J4VYA2-F1
#
_cell.length_a   1.000
_cell.length_b   1.000
_cell.length_c   1.000
_cell.angle_alpha   90.00
_cell.angle_beta   90.00
_cell.angle_gamma   90.00
#
_symmetry.space_group_name_H-M   'P 1'
#
loop_
_entity.id
_entity.type
_entity.pdbx_description
1 polymer ?
#
loop_
_entity_poly.entity_id
_entity_poly.type
_entity_poly.pdbx_seq_one_letter_code
_entity_poly.pdbx_strand_id
1 'polypeptide(L)'
;MSACGTYIRMREIEELIGNQTAVPYTVPIRFRVSIPFDDLLTFSAFINYSNGIFGDLKLKFKINPHTFVFCQVNSIISIAKYYIMNKDELLGYSPQKLIDIDLMFRNWSQTFQYIKQFTQLGCTADLITKLFAQLLTESGLKNLVCDIKPVTMNIKNYVITEITANMAGYEATDACFNRVRQIYSQPLFVVLAQRVEIWPFSTSATLTGIRTSQNILLSHVTDFFLLFPKDVRALTFFENPCYQNMQVTTYGCNFPDMPMNKLDQQFFQLQLNASNLDQLFEATNEFEDALTTPRNTATRRLNPHTDLTNFLITLQCERNSNGALTFDGPYTQNQNTSVELRGAPIYQGATDSYYNVDTSGKTPPPPILCIVHETFWLFSPTAG
;
A
#
# COMPACT_ATOMS: atom_id res chain seq x y z
N MET A 1 -3.11 -0.05 15.90
CA MET A 1 -3.16 -1.08 14.83
C MET A 1 -4.56 -1.05 14.20
N SER A 2 -4.76 -0.24 13.17
CA SER A 2 -6.02 -0.17 12.43
C SER A 2 -6.08 -1.33 11.44
N ALA A 3 -6.64 -2.48 11.83
CA ALA A 3 -6.86 -3.58 10.91
C ALA A 3 -8.15 -3.32 10.10
N CYS A 4 -8.01 -2.81 8.88
CA CYS A 4 -9.10 -2.68 7.91
C CYS A 4 -9.19 -3.92 7.02
N GLY A 5 -9.91 -4.94 7.45
CA GLY A 5 -10.12 -6.13 6.61
C GLY A 5 -10.88 -7.24 7.30
N THR A 6 -11.15 -8.29 6.54
CA THR A 6 -11.66 -9.55 7.08
C THR A 6 -11.01 -10.72 6.36
N TYR A 7 -10.85 -11.82 7.08
CA TYR A 7 -10.50 -13.10 6.49
C TYR A 7 -11.77 -13.83 6.11
N ILE A 8 -11.80 -14.37 4.89
CA ILE A 8 -12.92 -15.15 4.38
C ILE A 8 -12.44 -16.58 4.19
N ARG A 9 -13.13 -17.53 4.80
CA ARG A 9 -12.78 -18.94 4.65
C ARG A 9 -13.24 -19.45 3.29
N MET A 10 -12.43 -20.30 2.67
CA MET A 10 -12.80 -20.92 1.39
C MET A 10 -14.15 -21.66 1.49
N ARG A 11 -14.40 -22.35 2.61
CA ARG A 11 -15.67 -23.03 2.87
C ARG A 11 -16.87 -22.09 2.91
N GLU A 12 -16.73 -20.89 3.46
CA GLU A 12 -17.81 -19.90 3.47
C GLU A 12 -18.12 -19.43 2.04
N ILE A 13 -17.09 -19.25 1.22
CA ILE A 13 -17.25 -18.92 -0.20
C ILE A 13 -17.96 -20.07 -0.93
N GLU A 14 -17.55 -21.31 -0.71
CA GLU A 14 -18.17 -22.50 -1.32
C GLU A 14 -19.65 -22.64 -0.95
N GLU A 15 -20.01 -22.44 0.33
CA GLU A 15 -21.39 -22.49 0.79
C GLU A 15 -22.25 -21.36 0.19
N LEU A 16 -21.67 -20.17 0.03
CA LEU A 16 -22.36 -19.01 -0.57
C LEU A 16 -22.49 -19.12 -2.10
N ILE A 17 -21.51 -19.73 -2.77
CA ILE A 17 -21.50 -19.95 -4.22
C ILE A 17 -22.32 -21.19 -4.61
N GLY A 18 -22.34 -22.24 -3.80
CA GLY A 18 -23.00 -23.52 -4.12
C GLY A 18 -24.50 -23.39 -4.40
N ASN A 19 -25.13 -22.33 -3.89
CA ASN A 19 -26.54 -22.00 -4.12
C ASN A 19 -26.77 -21.15 -5.38
N GLN A 20 -25.72 -20.74 -6.10
CA GLN A 20 -25.78 -19.88 -7.26
C GLN A 20 -25.50 -20.66 -8.54
N THR A 21 -26.35 -20.48 -9.55
CA THR A 21 -26.26 -21.20 -10.83
C THR A 21 -25.70 -20.34 -11.97
N ALA A 22 -25.53 -19.03 -11.76
CA ALA A 22 -25.09 -18.08 -12.77
C ALA A 22 -23.81 -17.35 -12.35
N VAL A 23 -22.86 -17.24 -13.29
CA VAL A 23 -21.61 -16.48 -13.15
C VAL A 23 -21.82 -15.07 -13.73
N PRO A 24 -21.33 -13.99 -13.08
CA PRO A 24 -20.47 -13.96 -11.90
C PRO A 24 -21.20 -14.23 -10.57
N TYR A 25 -20.56 -14.99 -9.69
CA TYR A 25 -21.06 -15.27 -8.35
C TYR A 25 -20.99 -14.04 -7.45
N THR A 26 -21.97 -13.88 -6.55
CA THR A 26 -22.04 -12.76 -5.60
C THR A 26 -21.93 -13.28 -4.17
N VAL A 27 -20.96 -12.79 -3.41
CA VAL A 27 -20.73 -13.20 -2.02
C VAL A 27 -20.94 -11.99 -1.10
N PRO A 28 -21.91 -12.02 -0.16
CA PRO A 28 -22.08 -10.94 0.81
C PRO A 28 -20.98 -11.01 1.87
N ILE A 29 -20.22 -9.93 2.03
CA ILE A 29 -19.11 -9.85 2.99
C ILE A 29 -19.33 -8.64 3.89
N ARG A 30 -19.26 -8.84 5.21
CA ARG A 30 -19.28 -7.78 6.22
C ARG A 30 -17.92 -7.71 6.89
N PHE A 31 -17.34 -6.52 6.96
CA PHE A 31 -16.09 -6.27 7.67
C PHE A 31 -16.06 -4.86 8.23
N ARG A 32 -15.17 -4.64 9.19
CA ARG A 32 -15.02 -3.32 9.84
C ARG A 32 -13.98 -2.51 9.06
N VAL A 33 -14.34 -1.26 8.78
CA VAL A 33 -13.42 -0.24 8.27
C VAL A 33 -13.18 0.74 9.41
N SER A 34 -11.91 0.89 9.79
CA SER A 34 -11.45 1.82 10.83
C SER A 34 -10.51 2.82 10.16
N ILE A 35 -10.92 4.08 10.10
CA ILE A 35 -10.10 5.16 9.54
C ILE A 35 -9.77 6.08 10.71
N PRO A 36 -8.54 5.99 11.26
CA PRO A 36 -8.06 6.92 12.27
C PRO A 36 -8.12 8.36 11.74
N PHE A 37 -8.37 9.31 12.63
CA PHE A 37 -8.57 10.70 12.23
C PHE A 37 -7.24 11.40 11.94
N ASP A 38 -6.19 11.00 12.65
CA ASP A 38 -4.78 11.32 12.45
C ASP A 38 -4.24 10.85 11.10
N ASP A 39 -4.64 9.67 10.63
CA ASP A 39 -4.25 9.15 9.30
C ASP A 39 -4.80 10.02 8.13
N LEU A 40 -5.79 10.88 8.38
CA LEU A 40 -6.29 11.80 7.37
C LEU A 40 -5.41 13.05 7.38
N LEU A 41 -4.57 13.20 6.35
CA LEU A 41 -3.67 14.35 6.16
C LEU A 41 -4.25 15.74 6.42
N THR A 42 -5.49 15.93 6.01
CA THR A 42 -6.17 17.22 6.18
C THR A 42 -6.51 17.49 7.65
N PHE A 43 -6.55 16.45 8.49
CA PHE A 43 -6.88 16.51 9.91
C PHE A 43 -5.74 16.03 10.82
N SER A 44 -4.56 15.70 10.30
CA SER A 44 -3.45 15.12 11.07
C SER A 44 -3.07 15.96 12.30
N ALA A 45 -3.08 17.29 12.17
CA ALA A 45 -2.75 18.18 13.28
C ALA A 45 -3.86 18.28 14.34
N PHE A 46 -5.09 17.81 14.10
CA PHE A 46 -6.22 18.00 15.03
C PHE A 46 -6.04 17.25 16.34
N ILE A 47 -5.24 16.18 16.37
CA ILE A 47 -4.91 15.46 17.61
C ILE A 47 -4.22 16.34 18.65
N ASN A 48 -3.53 17.41 18.20
CA ASN A 48 -2.83 18.35 19.06
C ASN A 48 -3.75 19.41 19.70
N TYR A 49 -5.04 19.37 19.37
CA TYR A 49 -6.00 20.37 19.79
C TYR A 49 -7.18 19.71 20.51
N SER A 50 -7.66 20.36 21.57
CA SER A 50 -8.82 19.87 22.31
C SER A 50 -10.12 20.12 21.56
N ASN A 51 -11.05 19.16 21.63
CA ASN A 51 -12.45 19.34 21.21
C ASN A 51 -13.13 20.55 21.89
N GLY A 52 -12.64 20.97 23.06
CA GLY A 52 -13.12 22.17 23.75
C GLY A 52 -12.88 23.48 23.00
N ILE A 53 -12.09 23.46 21.91
CA ILE A 53 -11.80 24.58 21.01
C ILE A 53 -12.73 24.57 19.79
N PHE A 54 -12.89 23.41 19.14
CA PHE A 54 -13.62 23.30 17.86
C PHE A 54 -15.10 22.94 18.01
N GLY A 55 -15.49 22.40 19.17
CA GLY A 55 -16.76 21.71 19.33
C GLY A 55 -16.78 20.37 18.59
N ASP A 56 -17.98 19.91 18.24
CA ASP A 56 -18.16 18.62 17.56
C ASP A 56 -17.85 18.73 16.06
N LEU A 57 -16.89 17.94 15.59
CA LEU A 57 -16.59 17.81 14.16
C LEU A 57 -17.47 16.74 13.52
N LYS A 58 -18.13 17.10 12.41
CA LYS A 58 -18.92 16.16 11.59
C LYS A 58 -18.27 15.98 10.23
N LEU A 59 -17.76 14.78 9.96
CA LEU A 59 -17.18 14.43 8.68
C LEU A 59 -18.19 13.67 7.81
N LYS A 60 -18.30 14.07 6.54
CA LYS A 60 -19.00 13.30 5.51
C LYS A 60 -17.97 12.84 4.48
N PHE A 61 -17.85 11.54 4.29
CA PHE A 61 -16.95 10.95 3.31
C PHE A 61 -17.65 9.89 2.46
N LYS A 62 -17.01 9.54 1.35
CA LYS A 62 -17.41 8.45 0.47
C LYS A 62 -16.22 7.54 0.25
N ILE A 63 -16.38 6.26 0.53
CA ILE A 63 -15.36 5.26 0.20
C ILE A 63 -15.44 4.96 -1.30
N ASN A 64 -14.30 4.99 -1.98
CA ASN A 64 -14.20 4.54 -3.36
C ASN A 64 -14.10 3.00 -3.36
N PRO A 65 -15.09 2.25 -3.88
CA PRO A 65 -15.06 0.78 -3.85
C PRO A 65 -13.91 0.18 -4.67
N HIS A 66 -13.30 0.95 -5.57
CA HIS A 66 -12.15 0.49 -6.35
C HIS A 66 -10.84 0.46 -5.56
N THR A 67 -10.78 1.03 -4.35
CA THR A 67 -9.54 1.05 -3.54
C THR A 67 -9.33 -0.21 -2.70
N PHE A 68 -10.33 -1.08 -2.60
CA PHE A 68 -10.18 -2.34 -1.89
C PHE A 68 -9.27 -3.31 -2.64
N VAL A 69 -8.53 -4.10 -1.87
CA VAL A 69 -7.61 -5.13 -2.33
C VAL A 69 -7.98 -6.47 -1.70
N PHE A 70 -7.59 -7.56 -2.34
CA PHE A 70 -7.70 -8.91 -1.78
C PHE A 70 -6.37 -9.64 -1.90
N CYS A 71 -6.14 -10.62 -1.04
CA CYS A 71 -4.94 -11.46 -1.05
C CYS A 71 -5.37 -12.88 -0.67
N GLN A 72 -4.86 -13.88 -1.39
CA GLN A 72 -5.05 -15.26 -1.00
C GLN A 72 -4.05 -15.59 0.11
N VAL A 73 -4.49 -16.08 1.28
CA VAL A 73 -3.55 -16.51 2.33
C VAL A 73 -2.73 -17.73 1.87
N ASN A 74 -1.46 -17.82 2.32
CA ASN A 74 -0.60 -18.97 2.04
C ASN A 74 -1.23 -20.27 2.57
N SER A 75 -1.74 -21.09 1.64
CA SER A 75 -2.38 -22.36 1.95
C SER A 75 -1.45 -23.31 2.70
N ILE A 76 -0.15 -23.32 2.41
CA ILE A 76 0.84 -24.17 3.08
C ILE A 76 0.92 -23.83 4.57
N ILE A 77 1.12 -22.54 4.87
CA ILE A 77 1.27 -22.07 6.24
C ILE A 77 -0.03 -22.30 7.00
N SER A 78 -1.19 -22.05 6.37
CA SER A 78 -2.48 -22.30 6.99
C SER A 78 -2.72 -23.78 7.29
N ILE A 79 -2.40 -24.69 6.37
CA ILE A 79 -2.55 -26.14 6.58
C ILE A 79 -1.53 -26.64 7.62
N ALA A 80 -0.28 -26.16 7.58
CA ALA A 80 0.74 -26.50 8.57
C ALA A 80 0.35 -26.03 9.98
N LYS A 81 -0.14 -24.80 10.11
CA LYS A 81 -0.67 -24.27 11.38
C LYS A 81 -1.86 -25.09 11.86
N TYR A 82 -2.81 -25.41 10.98
CA TYR A 82 -3.94 -26.26 11.31
C TYR A 82 -3.47 -27.62 11.85
N TYR A 83 -2.50 -28.26 11.19
CA TYR A 83 -1.96 -29.54 11.64
C TYR A 83 -1.27 -29.45 13.00
N ILE A 84 -0.47 -28.41 13.22
CA ILE A 84 0.20 -28.17 14.50
C ILE A 84 -0.82 -27.95 15.62
N MET A 85 -1.85 -27.13 15.37
CA MET A 85 -2.87 -26.80 16.36
C MET A 85 -3.77 -27.98 16.71
N ASN A 86 -4.04 -28.87 15.75
CA ASN A 86 -4.89 -30.06 15.94
C ASN A 86 -4.07 -31.34 16.07
N LYS A 87 -2.77 -31.24 16.37
CA LYS A 87 -1.86 -32.38 16.40
C LYS A 87 -2.39 -33.47 17.32
N ASP A 88 -2.86 -33.13 18.51
CA ASP A 88 -3.30 -34.10 19.52
C ASP A 88 -4.61 -34.81 19.14
N GLU A 89 -5.54 -34.12 18.49
CA GLU A 89 -6.73 -34.75 17.90
C GLU A 89 -6.35 -35.64 16.69
N LEU A 90 -5.34 -35.22 15.94
CA LEU A 90 -4.79 -35.98 14.80
C LEU A 90 -3.91 -37.16 15.24
N LEU A 91 -3.36 -37.16 16.46
CA LEU A 91 -2.64 -38.29 17.06
C LEU A 91 -3.57 -39.48 17.35
N GLY A 92 -4.90 -39.28 17.33
CA GLY A 92 -5.88 -40.37 17.28
C GLY A 92 -5.87 -41.15 15.96
N TYR A 93 -5.18 -40.67 14.92
CA TYR A 93 -4.96 -41.37 13.66
C TYR A 93 -3.67 -42.21 13.66
N SER A 94 -3.60 -43.20 12.76
CA SER A 94 -2.47 -44.13 12.69
C SER A 94 -1.12 -43.43 12.46
N PRO A 95 0.00 -43.96 13.01
CA PRO A 95 1.34 -43.39 12.81
C PRO A 95 1.74 -43.19 11.35
N GLN A 96 1.25 -44.05 10.45
CA GLN A 96 1.49 -43.95 9.01
C GLN A 96 0.91 -42.65 8.41
N LYS A 97 -0.27 -42.20 8.85
CA LYS A 97 -0.88 -40.96 8.36
C LYS A 97 -0.06 -39.72 8.73
N LEU A 98 0.60 -39.74 9.89
CA LEU A 98 1.47 -38.63 10.32
C LEU A 98 2.74 -38.56 9.45
N ILE A 99 3.31 -39.71 9.11
CA ILE A 99 4.47 -39.82 8.19
C ILE A 99 4.08 -39.33 6.80
N ASP A 100 2.91 -39.72 6.29
CA ASP A 100 2.41 -39.29 4.98
C ASP A 100 2.18 -37.77 4.94
N ILE A 101 1.73 -37.16 6.05
CA ILE A 101 1.55 -35.70 6.16
C ILE A 101 2.90 -34.97 6.21
N ASP A 102 3.87 -35.46 6.98
CA ASP A 102 5.22 -34.88 7.03
C ASP A 102 5.90 -34.92 5.65
N LEU A 103 5.80 -36.06 4.96
CA LEU A 103 6.29 -36.24 3.59
C LEU A 103 5.59 -35.29 2.60
N MET A 104 4.28 -35.07 2.74
CA MET A 104 3.54 -34.11 1.91
C MET A 104 4.06 -32.68 2.08
N PHE A 105 4.33 -32.20 3.30
CA PHE A 105 4.85 -30.85 3.51
C PHE A 105 6.27 -30.66 2.96
N ARG A 106 7.14 -31.67 3.08
CA ARG A 106 8.51 -31.63 2.52
C ARG A 106 8.48 -31.51 1.00
N ASN A 107 7.66 -32.32 0.33
CA ASN A 107 7.54 -32.35 -1.14
C ASN A 107 6.76 -31.15 -1.71
N TRP A 108 5.82 -30.59 -0.97
CA TRP A 108 5.03 -29.42 -1.39
C TRP A 108 5.93 -28.24 -1.77
N SER A 109 6.96 -27.96 -0.98
CA SER A 109 7.79 -26.74 -1.06
C SER A 109 8.46 -26.51 -2.43
N GLN A 110 8.56 -27.53 -3.29
CA GLN A 110 9.32 -27.47 -4.53
C GLN A 110 8.53 -27.00 -5.77
N THR A 111 7.20 -27.10 -5.78
CA THR A 111 6.38 -26.85 -7.00
C THR A 111 5.51 -25.60 -6.95
N PHE A 112 5.09 -25.14 -5.78
CA PHE A 112 4.21 -23.97 -5.66
C PHE A 112 4.95 -22.76 -5.08
N GLN A 113 5.07 -21.68 -5.87
CA GLN A 113 5.57 -20.39 -5.40
C GLN A 113 4.39 -19.49 -5.04
N TYR A 114 4.05 -19.43 -3.75
CA TYR A 114 3.11 -18.44 -3.23
C TYR A 114 3.70 -17.04 -3.42
N ILE A 115 2.99 -16.20 -4.17
CA ILE A 115 3.53 -14.92 -4.67
C ILE A 115 3.50 -13.82 -3.59
N LYS A 116 2.72 -14.00 -2.49
CA LYS A 116 2.62 -13.02 -1.38
C LYS A 116 2.23 -11.62 -1.86
N GLN A 117 1.21 -11.53 -2.73
CA GLN A 117 0.79 -10.25 -3.30
C GLN A 117 -0.70 -10.03 -3.06
N PHE A 118 -1.03 -8.80 -2.68
CA PHE A 118 -2.39 -8.29 -2.81
C PHE A 118 -2.75 -8.12 -4.29
N THR A 119 -4.02 -7.94 -4.57
CA THR A 119 -4.51 -7.57 -5.90
C THR A 119 -5.65 -6.58 -5.73
N GLN A 120 -5.61 -5.50 -6.51
CA GLN A 120 -6.70 -4.54 -6.56
C GLN A 120 -7.98 -5.21 -7.06
N LEU A 121 -9.12 -4.93 -6.44
CA LEU A 121 -10.40 -5.34 -7.00
C LEU A 121 -10.57 -4.75 -8.41
N GLY A 122 -11.05 -5.59 -9.33
CA GLY A 122 -11.11 -5.33 -10.76
C GLY A 122 -9.92 -5.86 -11.53
N CYS A 123 -8.75 -6.05 -10.92
CA CYS A 123 -7.63 -6.73 -11.57
C CYS A 123 -7.83 -8.25 -11.56
N THR A 124 -7.21 -8.92 -12.53
CA THR A 124 -7.18 -10.39 -12.59
C THR A 124 -6.03 -10.89 -11.73
N ALA A 125 -6.30 -11.85 -10.85
CA ALA A 125 -5.31 -12.55 -10.06
C ALA A 125 -5.40 -14.05 -10.29
N ASP A 126 -4.26 -14.73 -10.20
CA ASP A 126 -4.20 -16.18 -10.15
C ASP A 126 -4.59 -16.67 -8.75
N LEU A 127 -5.68 -17.44 -8.68
CA LEU A 127 -6.20 -18.02 -7.44
C LEU A 127 -6.05 -19.53 -7.46
N ILE A 128 -5.59 -20.12 -6.35
CA ILE A 128 -5.65 -21.57 -6.16
C ILE A 128 -7.11 -21.96 -5.92
N THR A 129 -7.67 -22.70 -6.87
CA THR A 129 -9.07 -23.16 -6.81
C THR A 129 -9.22 -24.60 -6.35
N LYS A 130 -8.16 -25.40 -6.46
CA LYS A 130 -8.15 -26.80 -6.03
C LYS A 130 -6.77 -27.23 -5.56
N LEU A 131 -6.76 -28.10 -4.57
CA LEU A 131 -5.58 -28.79 -4.06
C LEU A 131 -5.83 -30.30 -4.17
N PHE A 132 -4.92 -31.04 -4.81
CA PHE A 132 -5.04 -32.49 -4.92
C PHE A 132 -3.67 -33.17 -4.95
N ALA A 133 -3.62 -34.44 -4.55
CA ALA A 133 -2.39 -35.21 -4.56
C ALA A 133 -2.25 -35.98 -5.88
N GLN A 134 -1.14 -35.78 -6.60
CA GLN A 134 -0.77 -36.52 -7.81
C GLN A 134 0.39 -37.47 -7.52
N LEU A 135 0.24 -38.74 -7.92
CA LEU A 135 1.28 -39.77 -7.76
C LEU A 135 2.38 -39.55 -8.81
N LEU A 136 3.65 -39.53 -8.39
CA LEU A 136 4.79 -39.30 -9.30
C LEU A 136 5.62 -40.55 -9.60
N THR A 137 5.64 -41.54 -8.71
CA THR A 137 6.47 -42.74 -8.84
C THR A 137 5.75 -43.98 -8.29
N GLU A 138 6.16 -45.17 -8.76
CA GLU A 138 5.72 -46.48 -8.23
C GLU A 138 6.03 -46.68 -6.73
N SER A 139 6.91 -45.86 -6.17
CA SER A 139 7.27 -45.84 -4.74
C SER A 139 6.20 -45.23 -3.82
N GLY A 140 5.05 -44.79 -4.34
CA GLY A 140 3.92 -44.28 -3.54
C GLY A 140 4.01 -42.80 -3.14
N LEU A 141 5.09 -42.09 -3.53
CA LEU A 141 5.27 -40.67 -3.26
C LEU A 141 4.24 -39.83 -4.04
N LYS A 142 3.50 -38.99 -3.31
CA LYS A 142 2.50 -38.05 -3.84
C LYS A 142 3.01 -36.62 -3.70
N ASN A 143 3.03 -35.87 -4.80
CA ASN A 143 3.15 -34.41 -4.73
C ASN A 143 1.76 -33.81 -4.67
N LEU A 144 1.63 -32.70 -3.95
CA LEU A 144 0.39 -31.97 -3.92
C LEU A 144 0.43 -30.87 -4.98
N VAL A 145 -0.52 -30.95 -5.91
CA VAL A 145 -0.66 -30.08 -7.07
C VAL A 145 -1.81 -29.11 -6.84
N CYS A 146 -1.63 -27.88 -7.31
CA CYS A 146 -2.60 -26.81 -7.21
C CYS A 146 -3.19 -26.53 -8.59
N ASP A 147 -4.51 -26.47 -8.72
CA ASP A 147 -5.14 -25.86 -9.89
C ASP A 147 -5.24 -24.37 -9.67
N ILE A 148 -4.54 -23.61 -10.52
CA ILE A 148 -4.57 -22.15 -10.52
C ILE A 148 -5.52 -21.69 -11.62
N LYS A 149 -6.42 -20.78 -11.30
CA LYS A 149 -7.29 -20.14 -12.29
C LYS A 149 -7.24 -18.61 -12.16
N PRO A 150 -7.29 -17.88 -13.28
CA PRO A 150 -7.44 -16.44 -13.25
C PRO A 150 -8.84 -16.08 -12.73
N VAL A 151 -8.91 -15.20 -11.73
CA VAL A 151 -10.14 -14.71 -11.12
C VAL A 151 -10.11 -13.19 -11.07
N THR A 152 -11.25 -12.56 -11.35
CA THR A 152 -11.45 -11.12 -11.16
C THR A 152 -12.54 -10.92 -10.12
N MET A 153 -12.21 -10.23 -9.03
CA MET A 153 -13.17 -9.89 -7.97
C MET A 153 -13.58 -8.41 -8.09
N ASN A 154 -14.87 -8.13 -7.96
CA ASN A 154 -15.42 -6.77 -8.04
C ASN A 154 -16.47 -6.54 -6.95
N ILE A 155 -16.62 -5.28 -6.52
CA ILE A 155 -17.71 -4.87 -5.64
C ILE A 155 -18.93 -4.54 -6.49
N LYS A 156 -19.99 -5.34 -6.35
CA LYS A 156 -21.27 -5.08 -7.02
C LYS A 156 -22.02 -3.92 -6.36
N ASN A 157 -22.17 -3.97 -5.04
CA ASN A 157 -22.82 -2.97 -4.20
C ASN A 157 -22.15 -2.94 -2.82
N TYR A 158 -22.17 -1.79 -2.13
CA TYR A 158 -21.73 -1.69 -0.74
C TYR A 158 -22.68 -0.78 0.05
N VAL A 159 -22.80 -1.04 1.35
CA VAL A 159 -23.54 -0.21 2.30
C VAL A 159 -22.66 -0.01 3.52
N ILE A 160 -22.46 1.24 3.93
CA ILE A 160 -21.77 1.58 5.18
C ILE A 160 -22.83 1.61 6.27
N THR A 161 -22.74 0.69 7.22
CA THR A 161 -23.70 0.58 8.33
C THR A 161 -23.28 1.40 9.55
N GLU A 162 -21.98 1.46 9.82
CA GLU A 162 -21.41 2.12 10.99
C GLU A 162 -19.96 2.53 10.67
N ILE A 163 -19.53 3.66 11.23
CA ILE A 163 -18.14 4.13 11.18
C ILE A 163 -17.71 4.42 12.61
N THR A 164 -16.56 3.88 13.01
CA THR A 164 -15.93 4.22 14.29
C THR A 164 -14.56 4.83 14.01
N ALA A 165 -14.28 5.98 14.61
CA ALA A 165 -12.93 6.52 14.73
C ALA A 165 -12.66 6.73 16.22
N ASN A 166 -11.48 6.38 16.69
CA ASN A 166 -11.06 6.61 18.07
C ASN A 166 -9.94 7.65 18.06
N MET A 167 -10.11 8.75 18.79
CA MET A 167 -9.05 9.72 19.03
C MET A 167 -8.75 9.71 20.51
N ALA A 168 -7.51 9.36 20.87
CA ALA A 168 -7.06 9.46 22.24
C ALA A 168 -6.82 10.94 22.58
N GLY A 169 -7.53 11.45 23.58
CA GLY A 169 -7.27 12.77 24.14
C GLY A 169 -6.21 12.70 25.24
N TYR A 170 -5.67 13.86 25.58
CA TYR A 170 -4.87 14.02 26.80
C TYR A 170 -5.79 14.12 28.01
N GLU A 171 -5.41 13.49 29.13
CA GLU A 171 -6.07 13.67 30.43
C GLU A 171 -5.73 15.06 31.00
N ALA A 172 -6.35 16.10 30.43
CA ALA A 172 -6.12 17.49 30.81
C ALA A 172 -7.08 17.95 31.92
N THR A 173 -6.60 18.82 32.81
CA THR A 173 -7.42 19.41 33.88
C THR A 173 -8.33 20.52 33.36
N ASP A 174 -9.41 20.84 34.09
CA ASP A 174 -10.30 21.95 33.75
C ASP A 174 -9.57 23.30 33.66
N ALA A 175 -8.53 23.50 34.47
CA ALA A 175 -7.68 24.69 34.39
C ALA A 175 -6.94 24.79 33.05
N CYS A 176 -6.46 23.67 32.52
CA CYS A 176 -5.84 23.60 31.19
C CYS A 176 -6.86 23.96 30.09
N PHE A 177 -8.05 23.35 30.11
CA PHE A 177 -9.09 23.64 29.11
C PHE A 177 -9.53 25.12 29.15
N ASN A 178 -9.68 25.70 30.32
CA ASN A 178 -10.01 27.13 30.45
C ASN A 178 -8.90 28.03 29.91
N ARG A 179 -7.64 27.67 30.13
CA ARG A 179 -6.50 28.43 29.61
C ARG A 179 -6.41 28.34 28.08
N VAL A 180 -6.60 27.14 27.54
CA VAL A 180 -6.65 26.90 26.08
C VAL A 180 -7.79 27.70 25.44
N ARG A 181 -8.99 27.69 26.02
CA ARG A 181 -10.12 28.51 25.56
C ARG A 181 -9.78 30.00 25.57
N GLN A 182 -9.12 30.50 26.62
CA GLN A 182 -8.68 31.90 26.67
C GLN A 182 -7.69 32.23 25.54
N ILE A 183 -6.71 31.36 25.27
CA ILE A 183 -5.71 31.56 24.21
C ILE A 183 -6.40 31.71 22.84
N TYR A 184 -7.37 30.84 22.55
CA TYR A 184 -8.08 30.83 21.27
C TYR A 184 -9.35 31.70 21.25
N SER A 185 -9.56 32.56 22.24
CA SER A 185 -10.79 33.37 22.35
C SER A 185 -10.78 34.68 21.56
N GLN A 186 -9.62 35.19 21.13
CA GLN A 186 -9.50 36.52 20.52
C GLN A 186 -8.88 36.55 19.11
N PRO A 187 -7.86 35.75 18.77
CA PRO A 187 -7.36 35.72 17.40
C PRO A 187 -7.99 34.59 16.57
N LEU A 188 -8.09 34.84 15.26
CA LEU A 188 -8.12 33.76 14.26
C LEU A 188 -6.92 32.85 14.53
N PHE A 189 -7.14 31.55 14.54
CA PHE A 189 -6.04 30.60 14.70
C PHE A 189 -6.01 29.61 13.55
N VAL A 190 -4.80 29.13 13.30
CA VAL A 190 -4.47 28.29 12.15
C VAL A 190 -4.17 26.89 12.66
N VAL A 191 -4.79 25.89 12.03
CA VAL A 191 -4.46 24.48 12.22
C VAL A 191 -3.84 24.02 10.92
N LEU A 192 -2.58 23.60 10.98
CA LEU A 192 -1.86 23.11 9.80
C LEU A 192 -2.50 21.81 9.30
N ALA A 193 -2.42 21.60 8.00
CA ALA A 193 -2.97 20.44 7.33
C ALA A 193 -2.14 20.14 6.09
N GLN A 194 -2.28 18.93 5.55
CA GLN A 194 -1.72 18.58 4.27
C GLN A 194 -2.81 18.15 3.30
N ARG A 195 -2.57 18.41 2.03
CA ARG A 195 -3.43 17.97 0.92
C ARG A 195 -2.57 17.31 -0.14
N VAL A 196 -3.06 16.20 -0.67
CA VAL A 196 -2.45 15.53 -1.82
C VAL A 196 -3.19 15.90 -3.09
N GLU A 197 -2.46 16.27 -4.13
CA GLU A 197 -2.94 16.37 -5.50
C GLU A 197 -2.32 15.26 -6.35
N ILE A 198 -3.09 14.66 -7.26
CA ILE A 198 -2.65 13.51 -8.05
C ILE A 198 -2.61 13.92 -9.53
N TRP A 199 -1.45 13.74 -10.15
CA TRP A 199 -1.16 14.08 -11.53
C TRP A 199 -0.57 12.87 -12.26
N PRO A 200 -1.34 12.19 -13.15
CA PRO A 200 -0.74 11.22 -14.05
C PRO A 200 0.18 11.93 -15.04
N PHE A 201 1.33 11.34 -15.31
CA PHE A 201 2.20 11.82 -16.39
C PHE A 201 1.58 11.55 -17.77
N SER A 202 2.08 12.26 -18.79
CA SER A 202 1.56 12.18 -20.14
C SER A 202 1.94 10.90 -20.89
N THR A 203 3.05 10.25 -20.52
CA THR A 203 3.59 9.09 -21.24
C THR A 203 3.94 7.92 -20.32
N SER A 204 3.68 6.71 -20.80
CA SER A 204 4.07 5.45 -20.16
C SER A 204 5.56 5.16 -20.31
N ALA A 205 6.05 4.17 -19.55
CA ALA A 205 7.39 3.64 -19.71
C ALA A 205 7.61 3.07 -21.13
N THR A 206 8.85 3.15 -21.59
CA THR A 206 9.33 2.58 -22.86
C THR A 206 10.40 1.52 -22.59
N LEU A 207 10.82 0.79 -23.62
CA LEU A 207 11.90 -0.22 -23.51
C LEU A 207 13.22 0.35 -22.95
N THR A 208 13.48 1.65 -23.14
CA THR A 208 14.69 2.33 -22.64
C THR A 208 14.47 2.96 -21.25
N GLY A 209 13.26 2.88 -20.71
CA GLY A 209 12.87 3.43 -19.41
C GLY A 209 11.81 4.51 -19.50
N ILE A 210 11.75 5.32 -18.44
CA ILE A 210 10.80 6.42 -18.28
C ILE A 210 11.52 7.73 -18.58
N ARG A 211 10.93 8.52 -19.47
CA ARG A 211 11.24 9.94 -19.62
C ARG A 211 9.96 10.66 -19.98
N THR A 212 9.38 11.34 -19.01
CA THR A 212 8.08 11.98 -19.14
C THR A 212 8.05 13.30 -18.39
N SER A 213 7.21 14.22 -18.82
CA SER A 213 7.04 15.49 -18.15
C SER A 213 5.57 15.92 -18.11
N GLN A 214 5.27 16.75 -17.12
CA GLN A 214 3.97 17.37 -16.94
C GLN A 214 4.18 18.82 -16.50
N ASN A 215 3.44 19.75 -17.09
CA ASN A 215 3.42 21.14 -16.65
C ASN A 215 2.40 21.30 -15.54
N ILE A 216 2.89 21.59 -14.33
CA ILE A 216 2.06 21.66 -13.12
C ILE A 216 2.40 22.96 -12.38
N LEU A 217 1.39 23.53 -11.72
CA LEU A 217 1.60 24.61 -10.80
C LEU A 217 2.02 24.06 -9.44
N LEU A 218 3.24 24.39 -8.99
CA LEU A 218 3.73 23.97 -7.66
C LEU A 218 3.56 25.12 -6.67
N SER A 219 2.81 24.88 -5.60
CA SER A 219 2.63 25.85 -4.52
C SER A 219 2.71 25.17 -3.16
N HIS A 220 3.60 25.62 -2.29
CA HIS A 220 3.77 25.08 -0.93
C HIS A 220 3.97 23.56 -0.91
N VAL A 221 4.80 23.04 -1.82
CA VAL A 221 5.05 21.60 -1.94
C VAL A 221 6.08 21.12 -0.90
N THR A 222 5.70 20.15 -0.06
CA THR A 222 6.63 19.53 0.90
C THR A 222 7.28 18.28 0.32
N ASP A 223 6.51 17.46 -0.39
CA ASP A 223 6.94 16.16 -0.87
C ASP A 223 6.36 15.84 -2.25
N PHE A 224 7.14 15.14 -3.05
CA PHE A 224 6.64 14.40 -4.20
C PHE A 224 6.58 12.91 -3.90
N PHE A 225 5.47 12.30 -4.33
CA PHE A 225 5.25 10.87 -4.31
C PHE A 225 5.19 10.35 -5.74
N LEU A 226 5.87 9.24 -6.02
CA LEU A 226 5.75 8.57 -7.32
C LEU A 226 5.13 7.20 -7.15
N LEU A 227 4.10 6.93 -7.95
CA LEU A 227 3.40 5.66 -8.03
C LEU A 227 3.54 5.06 -9.44
N PHE A 228 3.64 3.74 -9.50
CA PHE A 228 3.94 2.99 -10.73
C PHE A 228 2.86 1.93 -10.98
N PRO A 229 1.66 2.34 -11.44
CA PRO A 229 0.60 1.41 -11.75
C PRO A 229 0.97 0.47 -12.91
N LYS A 230 0.63 -0.81 -12.78
CA LYS A 230 0.70 -1.81 -13.88
C LYS A 230 -0.64 -2.02 -14.57
N ASP A 231 -1.74 -1.61 -13.94
CA ASP A 231 -3.09 -1.65 -14.50
C ASP A 231 -3.75 -0.28 -14.27
N VAL A 232 -4.57 0.17 -15.22
CA VAL A 232 -5.32 1.43 -15.11
C VAL A 232 -6.28 1.47 -13.91
N ARG A 233 -6.63 0.29 -13.36
CA ARG A 233 -7.48 0.16 -12.17
C ARG A 233 -6.69 0.17 -10.87
N ALA A 234 -5.35 0.10 -10.90
CA ALA A 234 -4.53 0.09 -9.70
C ALA A 234 -4.55 1.49 -9.05
N LEU A 235 -5.01 1.55 -7.79
CA LEU A 235 -5.19 2.80 -7.04
C LEU A 235 -4.42 2.82 -5.72
N THR A 236 -4.35 1.69 -5.03
CA THR A 236 -3.73 1.58 -3.71
C THR A 236 -2.60 0.55 -3.65
N PHE A 237 -2.44 -0.23 -4.73
CA PHE A 237 -1.49 -1.33 -4.82
C PHE A 237 -0.47 -1.05 -5.93
N PHE A 238 0.81 -0.97 -5.57
CA PHE A 238 1.90 -0.64 -6.48
C PHE A 238 3.14 -1.48 -6.17
N GLU A 239 3.76 -2.04 -7.20
CA GLU A 239 5.03 -2.74 -7.06
C GLU A 239 6.20 -1.80 -7.30
N ASN A 240 7.37 -2.15 -6.74
CA ASN A 240 8.61 -1.49 -7.10
C ASN A 240 8.87 -1.70 -8.61
N PRO A 241 9.06 -0.62 -9.40
CA PRO A 241 9.31 -0.75 -10.83
C PRO A 241 10.67 -1.39 -11.14
N CYS A 242 11.59 -1.48 -10.17
CA CYS A 242 12.97 -1.99 -10.32
C CYS A 242 13.81 -1.18 -11.32
N TYR A 243 13.74 0.16 -11.20
CA TYR A 243 14.43 1.10 -12.08
C TYR A 243 15.64 1.74 -11.36
N GLN A 244 16.60 2.22 -12.14
CA GLN A 244 17.79 2.94 -11.69
C GLN A 244 17.85 4.33 -12.32
N ASN A 245 18.73 5.18 -11.80
CA ASN A 245 18.86 6.57 -12.22
C ASN A 245 17.53 7.34 -12.17
N MET A 246 16.68 6.98 -11.22
CA MET A 246 15.37 7.60 -11.04
C MET A 246 15.57 9.00 -10.47
N GLN A 247 14.98 10.04 -11.09
CA GLN A 247 14.97 11.41 -10.54
C GLN A 247 13.77 12.18 -11.05
N VAL A 248 13.30 13.11 -10.22
CA VAL A 248 12.37 14.17 -10.63
C VAL A 248 13.17 15.46 -10.79
N THR A 249 13.03 16.13 -11.93
CA THR A 249 13.66 17.43 -12.19
C THR A 249 12.59 18.48 -12.34
N THR A 250 12.68 19.56 -11.56
CA THR A 250 11.80 20.73 -11.72
C THR A 250 12.55 22.00 -11.32
N TYR A 251 12.27 23.11 -12.00
CA TYR A 251 12.90 24.41 -11.74
C TYR A 251 14.45 24.41 -11.77
N GLY A 252 15.05 23.50 -12.54
CA GLY A 252 16.50 23.32 -12.60
C GLY A 252 17.11 22.57 -11.42
N CYS A 253 16.29 22.11 -10.47
CA CYS A 253 16.68 21.30 -9.32
C CYS A 253 16.30 19.82 -9.54
N ASN A 254 17.07 18.91 -8.96
CA ASN A 254 16.81 17.47 -9.01
C ASN A 254 16.38 16.96 -7.64
N PHE A 255 15.41 16.06 -7.62
CA PHE A 255 14.89 15.39 -6.43
C PHE A 255 14.97 13.88 -6.63
N PRO A 256 15.82 13.16 -5.86
CA PRO A 256 16.88 13.70 -5.02
C PRO A 256 18.04 14.27 -5.88
N ASP A 257 18.96 15.03 -5.27
CA ASP A 257 20.09 15.66 -5.99
C ASP A 257 20.91 14.66 -6.82
N MET A 258 21.19 13.50 -6.23
CA MET A 258 21.88 12.39 -6.89
C MET A 258 20.88 11.35 -7.42
N PRO A 259 21.14 10.75 -8.59
CA PRO A 259 20.26 9.74 -9.14
C PRO A 259 20.14 8.52 -8.23
N MET A 260 18.91 8.08 -7.98
CA MET A 260 18.62 6.98 -7.06
C MET A 260 18.42 5.67 -7.82
N ASN A 261 18.99 4.58 -7.28
CA ASN A 261 18.78 3.21 -7.73
C ASN A 261 17.87 2.48 -6.74
N LYS A 262 16.78 1.86 -7.24
CA LYS A 262 15.72 1.28 -6.41
C LYS A 262 16.12 0.04 -5.61
N LEU A 263 17.31 -0.52 -5.86
CA LEU A 263 17.83 -1.68 -5.14
C LEU A 263 18.94 -1.34 -4.16
N ASP A 264 19.43 -0.09 -4.16
CA ASP A 264 20.64 0.27 -3.41
C ASP A 264 20.30 0.82 -2.02
N GLN A 265 21.25 0.66 -1.08
CA GLN A 265 21.12 1.12 0.31
C GLN A 265 20.78 2.61 0.43
N GLN A 266 21.30 3.46 -0.46
CA GLN A 266 21.01 4.89 -0.48
C GLN A 266 19.51 5.16 -0.69
N PHE A 267 18.84 4.38 -1.52
CA PHE A 267 17.40 4.54 -1.73
C PHE A 267 16.63 4.25 -0.45
N PHE A 268 16.97 3.17 0.24
CA PHE A 268 16.35 2.81 1.52
C PHE A 268 16.58 3.87 2.58
N GLN A 269 17.80 4.42 2.68
CA GLN A 269 18.07 5.55 3.58
C GLN A 269 17.26 6.79 3.22
N LEU A 270 17.09 7.10 1.93
CA LEU A 270 16.25 8.21 1.49
C LEU A 270 14.78 7.99 1.86
N GLN A 271 14.25 6.77 1.74
CA GLN A 271 12.88 6.47 2.15
C GLN A 271 12.68 6.49 3.67
N LEU A 272 13.70 6.16 4.47
CA LEU A 272 13.66 6.38 5.91
C LEU A 272 13.65 7.85 6.30
N ASN A 273 14.53 8.63 5.67
CA ASN A 273 14.73 10.03 6.00
C ASN A 273 13.58 10.90 5.51
N ALA A 274 12.95 10.49 4.41
CA ALA A 274 11.67 11.02 3.98
C ALA A 274 10.59 10.52 4.95
N SER A 275 10.60 11.08 6.16
CA SER A 275 9.59 10.85 7.17
C SER A 275 8.22 10.96 6.51
N ASN A 276 7.43 9.90 6.61
CA ASN A 276 6.09 9.88 6.05
C ASN A 276 5.25 11.04 6.61
N LEU A 277 4.15 11.29 5.91
CA LEU A 277 3.06 12.21 6.21
C LEU A 277 2.57 12.27 7.68
N ASP A 278 2.83 11.22 8.47
CA ASP A 278 2.27 11.02 9.80
C ASP A 278 3.27 11.31 10.95
N GLN A 279 4.50 11.79 10.64
CA GLN A 279 5.51 12.21 11.63
C GLN A 279 5.91 11.17 12.71
N LEU A 280 5.33 9.97 12.71
CA LEU A 280 5.69 8.85 13.57
C LEU A 280 6.93 8.17 13.00
N PHE A 281 7.99 8.09 13.82
CA PHE A 281 9.28 7.48 13.50
C PHE A 281 9.19 5.95 13.40
N GLU A 282 8.41 5.44 12.45
CA GLU A 282 8.35 4.02 12.12
C GLU A 282 8.99 3.81 10.75
N ALA A 283 9.96 2.89 10.68
CA ALA A 283 10.50 2.46 9.40
C ALA A 283 9.40 1.77 8.60
N THR A 284 9.33 2.02 7.29
CA THR A 284 8.38 1.26 6.46
C THR A 284 8.73 -0.22 6.49
N ASN A 285 7.71 -1.09 6.43
CA ASN A 285 7.93 -2.54 6.35
C ASN A 285 8.89 -2.88 5.19
N GLU A 286 8.75 -2.18 4.07
CA GLU A 286 9.63 -2.29 2.92
C GLU A 286 11.08 -1.91 3.21
N PHE A 287 11.35 -0.99 4.15
CA PHE A 287 12.72 -0.69 4.57
C PHE A 287 13.28 -1.84 5.43
N GLU A 288 12.53 -2.27 6.45
CA GLU A 288 12.98 -3.33 7.37
C GLU A 288 13.26 -4.64 6.63
N ASP A 289 12.42 -5.00 5.67
CA ASP A 289 12.59 -6.20 4.85
C ASP A 289 13.82 -6.14 3.93
N ALA A 290 14.21 -4.94 3.49
CA ALA A 290 15.40 -4.76 2.65
C ALA A 290 16.69 -5.12 3.39
N LEU A 291 16.72 -4.94 4.71
CA LEU A 291 17.88 -5.25 5.55
C LEU A 291 18.06 -6.75 5.78
N THR A 292 16.97 -7.51 5.75
CA THR A 292 16.96 -8.91 6.22
C THR A 292 16.78 -9.93 5.09
N THR A 293 16.29 -9.52 3.93
CA THR A 293 15.98 -10.43 2.82
C THR A 293 16.70 -10.04 1.53
N PRO A 294 17.58 -10.90 0.98
CA PRO A 294 18.14 -10.71 -0.36
C PRO A 294 17.02 -10.64 -1.40
N ARG A 295 16.88 -9.49 -2.07
CA ARG A 295 15.76 -9.22 -2.99
C ARG A 295 15.92 -9.86 -4.36
N ASN A 296 17.12 -10.34 -4.70
CA ASN A 296 17.44 -10.96 -5.99
C ASN A 296 18.76 -11.75 -5.95
N THR A 297 18.94 -12.62 -6.95
CA THR A 297 20.25 -13.03 -7.45
C THR A 297 20.42 -12.46 -8.86
N ALA A 298 21.65 -12.39 -9.37
CA ALA A 298 21.99 -11.73 -10.65
C ALA A 298 21.15 -12.18 -11.87
N THR A 299 20.47 -13.32 -11.79
CA THR A 299 19.70 -13.93 -12.89
C THR A 299 18.21 -14.08 -12.61
N ARG A 300 17.71 -13.80 -11.39
CA ARG A 300 16.31 -14.06 -11.03
C ARG A 300 15.79 -13.15 -9.89
N ARG A 301 14.56 -12.64 -10.06
CA ARG A 301 13.77 -12.03 -8.98
C ARG A 301 13.45 -13.12 -7.95
N LEU A 302 13.96 -12.98 -6.73
CA LEU A 302 13.55 -13.85 -5.62
C LEU A 302 12.20 -13.32 -5.14
N ASN A 303 11.22 -14.21 -4.95
CA ASN A 303 9.95 -13.81 -4.36
C ASN A 303 10.22 -13.40 -2.91
N PRO A 304 9.99 -12.13 -2.55
CA PRO A 304 10.24 -11.64 -1.20
C PRO A 304 9.40 -12.42 -0.19
N HIS A 305 9.90 -12.53 1.05
CA HIS A 305 9.12 -13.13 2.14
C HIS A 305 7.96 -12.23 2.60
N THR A 306 7.85 -11.03 2.06
CA THR A 306 6.86 -10.00 2.37
C THR A 306 6.18 -9.45 1.12
N ASP A 307 5.04 -8.82 1.31
CA ASP A 307 4.21 -8.24 0.27
C ASP A 307 4.75 -6.86 -0.12
N LEU A 308 5.74 -6.82 -1.03
CA LEU A 308 6.36 -5.59 -1.57
C LEU A 308 5.43 -4.76 -2.48
N THR A 309 4.19 -4.59 -2.06
CA THR A 309 3.08 -4.20 -2.92
C THR A 309 2.38 -2.92 -2.52
N ASN A 310 2.85 -2.28 -1.46
CA ASN A 310 2.53 -0.91 -1.11
C ASN A 310 3.73 0.01 -1.42
N PHE A 311 4.29 -0.12 -2.63
CA PHE A 311 5.51 0.60 -2.98
C PHE A 311 5.21 2.01 -3.45
N LEU A 312 5.79 2.97 -2.74
CA LEU A 312 5.76 4.39 -3.00
C LEU A 312 7.21 4.91 -3.03
N ILE A 313 7.50 5.90 -3.88
CA ILE A 313 8.75 6.67 -3.78
C ILE A 313 8.41 8.03 -3.18
N THR A 314 8.91 8.30 -1.97
CA THR A 314 8.88 9.62 -1.37
C THR A 314 10.13 10.41 -1.74
N LEU A 315 9.94 11.64 -2.20
CA LEU A 315 10.97 12.61 -2.53
C LEU A 315 10.67 13.89 -1.73
N GLN A 316 11.36 14.04 -0.61
CA GLN A 316 11.25 15.24 0.21
C GLN A 316 11.80 16.44 -0.57
N CYS A 317 10.99 17.49 -0.67
CA CYS A 317 11.33 18.71 -1.39
C CYS A 317 11.76 19.84 -0.44
N GLU A 318 11.23 19.83 0.78
CA GLU A 318 11.66 20.73 1.85
C GLU A 318 12.93 20.20 2.54
N ARG A 319 13.84 21.09 2.92
CA ARG A 319 14.97 20.70 3.76
C ARG A 319 14.53 20.59 5.21
N ASN A 320 14.95 19.52 5.88
CA ASN A 320 14.75 19.39 7.32
C ASN A 320 15.56 20.48 8.06
N SER A 321 14.91 21.59 8.38
CA SER A 321 15.50 22.69 9.14
C SER A 321 15.25 22.47 10.62
N ASN A 322 16.24 21.93 11.35
CA ASN A 322 16.28 21.70 12.81
C ASN A 322 15.48 22.72 13.68
N GLY A 323 14.15 22.64 13.69
CA GLY A 323 13.24 23.53 14.42
C GLY A 323 12.99 24.93 13.83
N ALA A 324 13.40 25.26 12.60
CA ALA A 324 13.08 26.55 11.96
C ALA A 324 11.93 26.41 10.97
N LEU A 325 10.88 27.26 11.11
CA LEU A 325 9.70 27.33 10.24
C LEU A 325 10.00 28.02 8.89
N THR A 326 11.05 27.61 8.20
CA THR A 326 11.41 28.17 6.89
C THR A 326 11.01 27.21 5.80
N PHE A 327 9.87 27.46 5.18
CA PHE A 327 9.45 26.74 3.99
C PHE A 327 10.40 27.06 2.82
N ASP A 328 11.18 26.08 2.40
CA ASP A 328 12.08 26.18 1.24
C ASP A 328 11.70 25.24 0.09
N GLY A 329 10.51 24.63 0.17
CA GLY A 329 9.97 23.77 -0.87
C GLY A 329 9.65 24.53 -2.18
N PRO A 330 9.43 23.80 -3.29
CA PRO A 330 9.13 24.38 -4.59
C PRO A 330 7.89 25.28 -4.57
N TYR A 331 8.10 26.56 -4.87
CA TYR A 331 7.02 27.54 -5.04
C TYR A 331 7.19 28.29 -6.36
N THR A 332 6.24 28.10 -7.27
CA THR A 332 6.31 28.61 -8.65
C THR A 332 5.66 29.97 -8.85
N GLN A 333 5.27 30.67 -7.77
CA GLN A 333 4.64 32.00 -7.84
C GLN A 333 3.47 32.07 -8.83
N ASN A 334 2.62 31.04 -8.86
CA ASN A 334 1.49 30.94 -9.79
C ASN A 334 1.86 30.76 -11.28
N GLN A 335 3.06 30.28 -11.60
CA GLN A 335 3.47 29.93 -12.96
C GLN A 335 3.60 28.40 -13.15
N ASN A 336 3.17 27.89 -14.29
CA ASN A 336 3.36 26.48 -14.61
C ASN A 336 4.85 26.18 -14.80
N THR A 337 5.33 25.12 -14.15
CA THR A 337 6.68 24.60 -14.36
C THR A 337 6.62 23.17 -14.85
N SER A 338 7.64 22.77 -15.61
CA SER A 338 7.78 21.37 -16.04
C SER A 338 8.33 20.56 -14.87
N VAL A 339 7.63 19.48 -14.53
CA VAL A 339 8.13 18.41 -13.67
C VAL A 339 8.47 17.24 -14.58
N GLU A 340 9.76 16.93 -14.73
CA GLU A 340 10.25 15.80 -15.54
C GLU A 340 10.59 14.62 -14.64
N LEU A 341 10.07 13.43 -14.94
CA LEU A 341 10.46 12.17 -14.34
C LEU A 341 11.34 11.40 -15.33
N ARG A 342 12.50 10.96 -14.85
CA ARG A 342 13.40 10.07 -15.59
C ARG A 342 13.77 8.83 -14.80
N GLY A 343 14.07 7.74 -15.51
CA GLY A 343 14.68 6.54 -14.96
C GLY A 343 14.86 5.45 -16.01
N ALA A 344 15.84 4.58 -15.81
CA ALA A 344 16.15 3.47 -16.70
C ALA A 344 15.85 2.13 -16.03
N PRO A 345 15.42 1.10 -16.76
CA PRO A 345 15.18 -0.20 -16.15
C PRO A 345 16.52 -0.82 -15.71
N ILE A 346 16.53 -1.48 -14.55
CA ILE A 346 17.70 -2.26 -14.10
C ILE A 346 17.84 -3.53 -14.93
N TYR A 347 16.70 -4.13 -15.29
CA TYR A 347 16.60 -5.35 -16.08
C TYR A 347 15.92 -5.06 -17.42
N GLN A 348 16.43 -5.62 -18.51
CA GLN A 348 15.95 -5.33 -19.87
C GLN A 348 15.34 -6.56 -20.55
N GLY A 349 14.53 -6.34 -21.59
CA GLY A 349 13.86 -7.42 -22.32
C GLY A 349 12.77 -8.06 -21.46
N ALA A 350 12.65 -9.39 -21.51
CA ALA A 350 11.58 -10.12 -20.81
C ALA A 350 11.62 -10.02 -19.28
N THR A 351 12.73 -9.53 -18.70
CA THR A 351 12.89 -9.38 -17.24
C THR A 351 12.58 -7.97 -16.73
N ASP A 352 12.24 -7.00 -17.60
CA ASP A 352 11.66 -5.73 -17.16
C ASP A 352 10.22 -5.96 -16.71
N SER A 353 10.04 -6.13 -15.39
CA SER A 353 8.75 -6.47 -14.79
C SER A 353 7.77 -5.30 -14.68
N TYR A 354 8.23 -4.07 -14.93
CA TYR A 354 7.34 -2.91 -14.95
C TYR A 354 6.83 -2.65 -16.36
N TYR A 355 7.72 -2.66 -17.35
CA TYR A 355 7.34 -2.47 -18.76
C TYR A 355 6.55 -3.66 -19.32
N ASN A 356 6.95 -4.90 -19.01
CA ASN A 356 6.21 -6.09 -19.40
C ASN A 356 5.26 -6.49 -18.27
N VAL A 357 4.07 -5.90 -18.26
CA VAL A 357 3.07 -6.15 -17.21
C VAL A 357 2.62 -7.61 -17.18
N ASP A 358 2.43 -8.19 -18.36
CA ASP A 358 2.02 -9.58 -18.53
C ASP A 358 2.64 -10.20 -19.79
N THR A 359 2.45 -11.50 -19.96
CA THR A 359 2.92 -12.26 -21.13
C THR A 359 2.17 -11.93 -22.43
N SER A 360 1.11 -11.11 -22.36
CA SER A 360 0.33 -10.68 -23.52
C SER A 360 0.90 -9.42 -24.20
N GLY A 361 1.98 -8.84 -23.64
CA GLY A 361 2.62 -7.64 -24.17
C GLY A 361 1.93 -6.35 -23.74
N LYS A 362 1.15 -6.38 -22.65
CA LYS A 362 0.50 -5.20 -22.09
C LYS A 362 1.55 -4.23 -21.54
N THR A 363 1.45 -2.96 -21.94
CA THR A 363 2.26 -1.86 -21.41
C THR A 363 1.61 -1.25 -20.17
N PRO A 364 2.39 -0.76 -19.20
CA PRO A 364 1.84 -0.11 -18.01
C PRO A 364 1.21 1.24 -18.36
N PRO A 365 0.21 1.71 -17.59
CA PRO A 365 -0.21 3.11 -17.63
C PRO A 365 0.95 4.07 -17.24
N PRO A 366 0.79 5.38 -17.51
CA PRO A 366 1.77 6.38 -17.10
C PRO A 366 2.01 6.34 -15.58
N PRO A 367 3.26 6.57 -15.12
CA PRO A 367 3.52 6.82 -13.72
C PRO A 367 2.66 7.98 -13.21
N ILE A 368 2.40 7.99 -11.92
CA ILE A 368 1.59 9.02 -11.27
C ILE A 368 2.47 9.79 -10.31
N LEU A 369 2.44 11.11 -10.42
CA LEU A 369 3.01 12.03 -9.45
C LEU A 369 1.91 12.44 -8.48
N CYS A 370 2.10 12.21 -7.18
CA CYS A 370 1.31 12.87 -6.16
C CYS A 370 2.14 13.99 -5.54
N ILE A 371 1.52 15.14 -5.35
CA ILE A 371 2.16 16.34 -4.81
C ILE A 371 1.51 16.62 -3.46
N VAL A 372 2.34 16.70 -2.43
CA VAL A 372 1.89 17.06 -1.08
C VAL A 372 2.03 18.55 -0.92
N HIS A 373 0.91 19.20 -0.64
CA HIS A 373 0.84 20.62 -0.37
C HIS A 373 0.62 20.84 1.12
N GLU A 374 1.39 21.76 1.69
CA GLU A 374 1.03 22.39 2.94
C GLU A 374 -0.22 23.24 2.74
N THR A 375 -1.17 23.05 3.64
CA THR A 375 -2.40 23.81 3.70
C THR A 375 -2.78 24.04 5.16
N PHE A 376 -3.90 24.70 5.39
CA PHE A 376 -4.35 24.98 6.74
C PHE A 376 -5.85 25.19 6.82
N TRP A 377 -6.37 24.95 8.01
CA TRP A 377 -7.69 25.40 8.41
C TRP A 377 -7.57 26.72 9.16
N LEU A 378 -8.47 27.63 8.84
CA LEU A 378 -8.62 28.88 9.55
C LEU A 378 -9.87 28.81 10.43
N PHE A 379 -9.69 29.02 11.73
CA PHE A 379 -10.77 29.02 12.69
C PHE A 379 -10.94 30.41 13.29
N SER A 380 -12.18 30.86 13.36
CA SER A 380 -12.59 32.02 14.14
C SER A 380 -13.36 31.55 15.37
N PRO A 381 -13.22 32.23 16.52
CA PRO A 381 -14.14 32.03 17.64
C PRO A 381 -15.58 32.20 17.14
N THR A 382 -16.50 31.32 17.54
CA THR A 382 -17.93 31.59 17.37
C THR A 382 -18.25 32.92 18.06
N ALA A 383 -18.78 33.88 17.32
CA ALA A 383 -19.50 34.98 17.94
C ALA A 383 -20.62 34.32 18.76
N GLY A 384 -20.54 34.45 20.09
CA GLY A 384 -21.33 33.68 21.05
C GLY A 384 -22.83 33.69 20.81
#